data_AF-A0A9D4A7A9-F1
#
_entry.id   AF-A0A9D4A7A9-F1
#
_cell.length_a   1.000
_cell.length_b   1.000
_cell.length_c   1.000
_cell.angle_alpha   90.00
_cell.angle_beta   90.00
_cell.angle_gamma   90.00
#
_symmetry.space_group_name_H-M   'P 1'
#
loop_
_entity.id
_entity.type
_entity.pdbx_description
1 polymer ?
#
loop_
_entity_poly.entity_id
_entity_poly.type
_entity_poly.pdbx_seq_one_letter_code
_entity_poly.pdbx_strand_id
1 'polypeptide(L)'
;MELKLALGEWSGRFDMEKAVCNHGFFMMSPNLWIPSTKSLRRPLRLADSSRSVPVTISHPLHHPFLLIQVHHSPISSADEAVILEQVGRMLRISKKDERDVMEFQEMHSSARENGLGRIFRSPSFFEDAVKSILLCNCSWKRSLDMARALCLLQPKIALDGNARLKRKRSKCSDDIGNFPSWKELLAWSWVDDKYLIKQCNVGYRAARILQLATMFAQGDLREDHIAKLEQSSDPTSFETLYQKLLKIKGFGPFVCSNIMMCVGFYRRIPSDSETIRHLKQVVFSFFFFLIQLFTY
;
A
#
# COMPACT_ATOMS: atom_id res chain seq x y z
N MET A 1 15.16 9.43 16.08
CA MET A 1 14.38 8.88 17.21
C MET A 1 14.00 7.47 16.85
N GLU A 2 13.99 6.56 17.82
CA GLU A 2 13.68 5.15 17.58
C GLU A 2 12.32 4.79 18.19
N LEU A 3 11.43 4.20 17.40
CA LEU A 3 10.17 3.62 17.87
C LEU A 3 10.21 2.09 17.73
N LYS A 4 9.45 1.41 18.57
CA LYS A 4 9.35 -0.06 18.57
C LYS A 4 7.90 -0.48 18.39
N LEU A 5 7.63 -1.27 17.36
CA LEU A 5 6.33 -1.91 17.17
C LEU A 5 6.42 -3.38 17.56
N ALA A 6 5.73 -3.77 18.63
CA ALA A 6 5.73 -5.15 19.09
C ALA A 6 5.11 -6.10 18.04
N LEU A 7 5.79 -7.22 17.80
CA LEU A 7 5.28 -8.32 16.96
C LEU A 7 4.39 -9.28 17.78
N GLY A 8 4.40 -9.15 19.11
CA GLY A 8 3.66 -10.03 20.02
C GLY A 8 4.18 -11.46 20.02
N GLU A 9 3.28 -12.42 20.25
CA GLU A 9 3.56 -13.87 20.31
C GLU A 9 4.07 -14.45 18.99
N TRP A 10 4.03 -13.66 17.92
CA TRP A 10 4.30 -14.08 16.54
C TRP A 10 5.71 -13.71 16.07
N SER A 11 6.50 -13.09 16.94
CA SER A 11 7.86 -12.61 16.66
C SER A 11 8.79 -13.68 16.07
N GLY A 12 8.65 -14.95 16.48
CA GLY A 12 9.47 -16.05 15.96
C GLY A 12 9.16 -16.48 14.52
N ARG A 13 8.05 -16.02 13.93
CA ARG A 13 7.60 -16.39 12.59
C ARG A 13 7.57 -15.22 11.59
N PHE A 14 7.79 -14.01 12.06
CA PHE A 14 7.77 -12.83 11.21
C PHE A 14 9.08 -12.73 10.42
N ASP A 15 8.97 -12.64 9.09
CA ASP A 15 10.08 -12.32 8.19
C ASP A 15 9.79 -11.00 7.48
N MET A 16 10.63 -9.99 7.72
CA MET A 16 10.47 -8.64 7.17
C MET A 16 10.56 -8.61 5.63
N GLU A 17 11.48 -9.39 5.05
CA GLU A 17 11.67 -9.41 3.61
C GLU A 17 10.47 -10.04 2.92
N LYS A 18 9.95 -11.14 3.45
CA LYS A 18 8.72 -11.76 2.96
C LYS A 18 7.51 -10.85 3.16
N ALA A 19 7.37 -10.24 4.34
CA ALA A 19 6.28 -9.32 4.64
C ALA A 19 6.19 -8.13 3.66
N VAL A 20 7.34 -7.62 3.21
CA VAL A 20 7.42 -6.48 2.28
C VAL A 20 7.39 -6.93 0.82
N CYS A 21 8.20 -7.93 0.45
CA CYS A 21 8.50 -8.22 -0.96
C CYS A 21 7.54 -9.23 -1.61
N ASN A 22 6.59 -9.80 -0.87
CA ASN A 22 5.61 -10.76 -1.42
C ASN A 22 4.57 -10.12 -2.36
N HIS A 23 4.49 -8.79 -2.49
CA HIS A 23 3.53 -8.12 -3.35
C HIS A 23 4.08 -6.83 -3.98
N GLY A 24 3.85 -6.61 -5.29
CA GLY A 24 4.50 -5.54 -6.06
C GLY A 24 4.33 -4.10 -5.53
N PHE A 25 3.39 -3.82 -4.63
CA PHE A 25 3.22 -2.50 -4.01
C PHE A 25 4.46 -1.96 -3.29
N PHE A 26 5.37 -2.81 -2.81
CA PHE A 26 6.62 -2.35 -2.21
C PHE A 26 7.54 -1.62 -3.20
N MET A 27 7.39 -1.89 -4.50
CA MET A 27 8.16 -1.22 -5.56
C MET A 27 7.55 0.13 -5.95
N MET A 28 6.27 0.35 -5.66
CA MET A 28 5.59 1.60 -5.98
C MET A 28 6.00 2.69 -4.99
N SER A 29 6.39 3.85 -5.51
CA SER A 29 6.71 5.02 -4.68
C SER A 29 5.61 5.32 -3.65
N PRO A 30 5.97 5.84 -2.46
CA PRO A 30 7.30 6.31 -2.07
C PRO A 30 8.16 5.23 -1.37
N ASN A 31 7.79 3.96 -1.51
CA ASN A 31 8.51 2.85 -0.90
C ASN A 31 9.91 2.68 -1.52
N LEU A 32 10.90 2.45 -0.67
CA LEU A 32 12.27 2.06 -1.04
C LEU A 32 12.70 0.87 -0.19
N TRP A 33 12.68 -0.32 -0.78
CA TRP A 33 13.28 -1.50 -0.16
C TRP A 33 14.80 -1.45 -0.33
N ILE A 34 15.54 -1.71 0.76
CA ILE A 34 17.00 -1.74 0.79
C ILE A 34 17.44 -3.18 1.05
N PRO A 35 17.82 -3.95 0.01
CA PRO A 35 18.13 -5.38 0.14
C PRO A 35 19.29 -5.67 1.10
N SER A 36 20.33 -4.82 1.10
CA SER A 36 21.54 -5.02 1.91
C SER A 36 21.27 -5.00 3.42
N THR A 37 20.25 -4.26 3.85
CA THR A 37 19.88 -4.11 5.27
C THR A 37 18.51 -4.70 5.58
N LYS A 38 17.85 -5.34 4.60
CA LYS A 38 16.47 -5.85 4.68
C LYS A 38 15.51 -4.86 5.35
N SER A 39 15.56 -3.60 4.91
CA SER A 39 14.81 -2.51 5.52
C SER A 39 13.98 -1.74 4.50
N LEU A 40 12.82 -1.26 4.93
CA LEU A 40 11.94 -0.41 4.14
C LEU A 40 12.12 1.06 4.56
N ARG A 41 12.48 1.93 3.61
CA ARG A 41 12.50 3.38 3.80
C ARG A 41 11.31 4.02 3.07
N ARG A 42 10.59 4.91 3.74
CA ARG A 42 9.58 5.78 3.14
C ARG A 42 9.25 6.96 4.05
N PRO A 43 8.68 8.05 3.54
CA PRO A 43 8.00 9.03 4.37
C PRO A 43 6.68 8.46 4.95
N LEU A 44 6.39 8.80 6.20
CA LEU A 44 5.11 8.54 6.88
C LEU A 44 4.48 9.84 7.35
N ARG A 45 3.14 9.89 7.32
CA ARG A 45 2.35 11.07 7.67
C ARG A 45 2.34 11.24 9.19
N LEU A 46 2.42 12.47 9.67
CA LEU A 46 2.28 12.82 11.09
C LEU A 46 0.81 13.02 11.48
N ALA A 47 0.52 13.18 12.78
CA ALA A 47 -0.84 13.27 13.31
C ALA A 47 -1.64 14.45 12.74
N ASP A 48 -0.98 15.54 12.37
CA ASP A 48 -1.61 16.70 11.72
C ASP A 48 -2.05 16.45 10.27
N SER A 49 -1.83 15.25 9.71
CA SER A 49 -2.18 14.87 8.34
C SER A 49 -1.50 15.68 7.22
N SER A 50 -0.58 16.60 7.53
CA SER A 50 0.05 17.51 6.57
C SER A 50 1.55 17.32 6.45
N ARG A 51 2.22 17.13 7.59
CA ARG A 51 3.66 16.87 7.65
C ARG A 51 3.93 15.39 7.44
N SER A 52 5.10 15.09 6.91
CA SER A 52 5.61 13.72 6.81
C SER A 52 7.07 13.70 7.20
N VAL A 53 7.50 12.59 7.82
CA VAL A 53 8.89 12.36 8.20
C VAL A 53 9.41 11.10 7.52
N PRO A 54 10.65 11.09 7.01
CA PRO A 54 11.26 9.87 6.52
C PRO A 54 11.48 8.91 7.68
N VAL A 55 11.12 7.64 7.47
CA VAL A 55 11.41 6.55 8.40
C VAL A 55 12.16 5.42 7.72
N THR A 56 12.92 4.67 8.49
CA THR A 56 13.47 3.37 8.10
C THR A 56 12.93 2.30 9.04
N ILE A 57 12.30 1.28 8.48
CA ILE A 57 11.69 0.17 9.19
C ILE A 57 12.55 -1.07 8.95
N SER A 58 12.96 -1.74 10.01
CA SER A 58 13.77 -2.95 9.96
C SER A 58 13.35 -3.93 11.06
N HIS A 59 13.68 -5.20 10.89
CA HIS A 59 13.50 -6.20 11.93
C HIS A 59 14.87 -6.72 12.36
N PRO A 60 15.38 -6.29 13.53
CA PRO A 60 16.60 -6.85 14.10
C PRO A 60 16.43 -8.34 14.37
N LEU A 61 17.47 -9.12 14.11
CA LEU A 61 17.41 -10.59 14.19
C LEU A 61 16.95 -11.05 15.59
N HIS A 62 15.95 -11.93 15.64
CA HIS A 62 15.38 -12.49 16.88
C HIS A 62 14.73 -11.49 17.85
N HIS A 63 14.53 -10.23 17.46
CA HIS A 63 13.85 -9.27 18.32
C HIS A 63 12.32 -9.41 18.25
N PRO A 64 11.60 -9.23 19.38
CA PRO A 64 10.13 -9.31 19.43
C PRO A 64 9.41 -8.06 18.92
N PHE A 65 10.13 -7.17 18.22
CA PHE A 65 9.62 -5.91 17.72
C PHE A 65 10.29 -5.51 16.41
N LEU A 66 9.58 -4.71 15.62
CA LEU A 66 10.13 -3.95 14.52
C LEU A 66 10.76 -2.66 15.05
N LEU A 67 11.89 -2.29 14.46
CA LEU A 67 12.59 -1.05 14.71
C LEU A 67 12.17 -0.02 13.67
N ILE A 68 11.72 1.16 14.12
CA ILE A 68 11.33 2.26 13.24
C ILE A 68 12.20 3.46 13.59
N GLN A 69 13.22 3.71 12.76
CA GLN A 69 14.06 4.88 12.88
C GLN A 69 13.38 6.08 12.22
N VAL A 70 12.98 7.06 13.02
CA VAL A 70 12.44 8.34 12.56
C VAL A 70 13.59 9.31 12.32
N HIS A 71 13.69 9.79 11.08
CA HIS A 71 14.74 10.69 10.63
C HIS A 71 14.25 12.13 10.67
N HIS A 72 15.11 13.03 11.13
CA HIS A 72 14.94 14.49 11.13
C HIS A 72 13.68 15.00 11.87
N SER A 73 13.93 15.71 12.99
CA SER A 73 12.96 16.33 13.91
C SER A 73 12.50 15.42 15.05
N PRO A 74 12.37 15.95 16.28
CA PRO A 74 11.59 15.30 17.32
C PRO A 74 10.12 15.26 16.87
N ILE A 75 9.41 14.21 17.27
CA ILE A 75 7.99 14.01 17.01
C ILE A 75 7.23 13.94 18.33
N SER A 76 5.94 14.24 18.32
CA SER A 76 5.09 14.14 19.51
C SER A 76 4.64 12.71 19.77
N SER A 77 4.12 12.39 20.96
CA SER A 77 3.55 11.07 21.24
C SER A 77 2.34 10.73 20.36
N ALA A 78 1.58 11.74 19.91
CA ALA A 78 0.51 11.55 18.94
C ALA A 78 1.06 11.14 17.55
N ASP A 79 2.17 11.75 17.15
CA ASP A 79 2.88 11.39 15.91
C ASP A 79 3.45 9.97 15.98
N GLU A 80 4.01 9.57 17.14
CA GLU A 80 4.48 8.20 17.37
C GLU A 80 3.36 7.18 17.17
N ALA A 81 2.19 7.40 17.78
CA ALA A 81 1.04 6.53 17.66
C ALA A 81 0.60 6.36 16.20
N VAL A 82 0.51 7.47 15.44
CA VAL A 82 0.14 7.46 14.03
C VAL A 82 1.19 6.78 13.15
N ILE A 83 2.48 6.91 13.46
CA ILE A 83 3.55 6.17 12.77
C ILE A 83 3.43 4.67 13.03
N LEU A 84 3.24 4.26 14.30
CA LEU A 84 3.10 2.86 14.68
C LEU A 84 1.87 2.22 14.01
N GLU A 85 0.74 2.93 13.96
CA GLU A 85 -0.47 2.49 13.27
C GLU A 85 -0.23 2.28 11.76
N GLN A 86 0.41 3.25 11.10
CA GLN A 86 0.74 3.13 9.67
C GLN A 86 1.67 1.95 9.40
N VAL A 87 2.70 1.73 10.22
CA VAL A 87 3.62 0.59 10.07
C VAL A 87 2.91 -0.74 10.33
N GLY A 88 2.10 -0.82 11.38
CA GLY A 88 1.30 -1.99 11.68
C GLY A 88 0.33 -2.32 10.55
N ARG A 89 -0.32 -1.32 9.96
CA ARG A 89 -1.17 -1.48 8.77
C ARG A 89 -0.37 -2.04 7.60
N MET A 90 0.72 -1.39 7.20
CA MET A 90 1.54 -1.78 6.03
C MET A 90 2.02 -3.23 6.10
N LEU A 91 2.49 -3.64 7.28
CA LEU A 91 3.12 -4.93 7.54
C LEU A 91 2.16 -5.96 8.15
N ARG A 92 0.85 -5.67 8.20
CA ARG A 92 -0.19 -6.59 8.64
C ARG A 92 -0.02 -7.05 10.10
N ILE A 93 0.46 -6.18 10.97
CA ILE A 93 0.70 -6.51 12.38
C ILE A 93 -0.60 -6.32 13.17
N SER A 94 -1.47 -7.33 13.15
CA SER A 94 -2.72 -7.36 13.92
C SER A 94 -3.14 -8.79 14.25
N LYS A 95 -3.93 -9.00 15.31
CA LYS A 95 -4.42 -10.35 15.69
C LYS A 95 -5.19 -11.04 14.56
N LYS A 96 -5.98 -10.27 13.79
CA LYS A 96 -6.71 -10.80 12.63
C LYS A 96 -5.74 -11.26 11.55
N ASP A 97 -4.80 -10.40 11.14
CA ASP A 97 -3.87 -10.71 10.07
C ASP A 97 -3.01 -11.94 10.40
N GLU A 98 -2.58 -12.09 11.66
CA GLU A 98 -1.84 -13.29 12.09
C GLU A 98 -2.69 -14.56 11.96
N ARG A 99 -3.95 -14.51 12.38
CA ARG A 99 -4.87 -15.64 12.21
C ARG A 99 -5.06 -15.99 10.74
N ASP A 100 -5.28 -15.00 9.88
CA ASP A 100 -5.46 -15.22 8.44
C ASP A 100 -4.21 -15.88 7.80
N VAL A 101 -2.99 -15.46 8.19
CA VAL A 101 -1.74 -16.06 7.71
C VAL A 101 -1.58 -17.49 8.23
N MET A 102 -1.90 -17.73 9.50
CA MET A 102 -1.83 -19.08 10.09
C MET A 102 -2.80 -20.05 9.42
N GLU A 103 -4.07 -19.67 9.28
CA GLU A 103 -5.09 -20.48 8.60
C GLU A 103 -4.64 -20.83 7.18
N PHE A 104 -4.11 -19.86 6.43
CA PHE A 104 -3.58 -20.09 5.08
C PHE A 104 -2.40 -21.08 5.05
N GLN A 105 -1.45 -20.92 5.97
CA GLN A 105 -0.25 -21.75 6.05
C GLN A 105 -0.53 -23.16 6.59
N GLU A 106 -1.59 -23.34 7.39
CA GLU A 106 -2.08 -24.65 7.82
C GLU A 106 -2.74 -25.41 6.66
N MET A 107 -3.49 -24.70 5.81
CA MET A 107 -4.06 -25.28 4.58
C MET A 107 -2.99 -25.62 3.53
N HIS A 108 -1.86 -24.91 3.53
CA HIS A 108 -0.79 -25.05 2.54
C HIS A 108 0.61 -25.06 3.18
N SER A 109 1.14 -26.25 3.48
CA SER A 109 2.46 -26.40 4.13
C SER A 109 3.60 -25.74 3.35
N SER A 110 3.56 -25.79 2.01
CA SER A 110 4.56 -25.12 1.16
C SER A 110 4.52 -23.60 1.32
N ALA A 111 3.36 -23.01 1.59
CA ALA A 111 3.26 -21.58 1.89
C ALA A 111 3.98 -21.24 3.20
N ARG A 112 3.88 -22.11 4.22
CA ARG A 112 4.60 -21.96 5.48
C ARG A 112 6.12 -22.02 5.27
N GLU A 113 6.59 -23.03 4.55
CA GLU A 113 8.02 -23.26 4.27
C GLU A 113 8.64 -22.08 3.51
N ASN A 114 7.87 -21.43 2.64
CA ASN A 114 8.34 -20.31 1.82
C ASN A 114 8.08 -18.91 2.42
N GLY A 115 7.44 -18.84 3.59
CA GLY A 115 7.08 -17.58 4.25
C GLY A 115 6.01 -16.77 3.50
N LEU A 116 5.06 -17.43 2.84
CA LEU A 116 3.98 -16.81 2.08
C LEU A 116 2.76 -16.51 2.96
N GLY A 117 1.87 -15.64 2.47
CA GLY A 117 0.56 -15.35 3.08
C GLY A 117 0.38 -13.89 3.51
N ARG A 118 1.47 -13.21 3.90
CA ARG A 118 1.43 -11.80 4.27
C ARG A 118 1.58 -10.90 3.05
N ILE A 119 0.59 -10.05 2.82
CA ILE A 119 0.53 -9.13 1.67
C ILE A 119 0.81 -7.70 2.12
N PHE A 120 1.91 -7.14 1.62
CA PHE A 120 2.27 -5.73 1.83
C PHE A 120 1.23 -4.78 1.25
N ARG A 121 0.87 -3.77 2.05
CA ARG A 121 -0.06 -2.69 1.66
C ARG A 121 0.48 -1.33 2.06
N SER A 122 -0.22 -0.28 1.63
CA SER A 122 0.13 1.12 1.91
C SER A 122 -0.20 1.51 3.37
N PRO A 123 0.19 2.69 3.86
CA PRO A 123 -0.20 3.17 5.19
C PRO A 123 -1.65 3.66 5.26
N SER A 124 -2.33 3.82 4.13
CA SER A 124 -3.74 4.25 4.07
C SER A 124 -4.51 3.50 2.99
N PHE A 125 -5.82 3.35 3.20
CA PHE A 125 -6.71 2.82 2.18
C PHE A 125 -6.72 3.66 0.91
N PHE A 126 -6.67 5.00 1.05
CA PHE A 126 -6.67 5.89 -0.11
C PHE A 126 -5.46 5.62 -1.02
N GLU A 127 -4.26 5.45 -0.45
CA GLU A 127 -3.07 5.09 -1.22
C GLU A 127 -3.23 3.71 -1.90
N ASP A 128 -3.78 2.71 -1.22
CA ASP A 128 -4.05 1.39 -1.81
C ASP A 128 -5.02 1.49 -3.01
N ALA A 129 -6.09 2.25 -2.85
CA ALA A 129 -7.11 2.43 -3.88
C ALA A 129 -6.56 3.19 -5.08
N VAL A 130 -5.81 4.28 -4.86
CA VAL A 130 -5.16 4.99 -5.97
C VAL A 130 -4.15 4.09 -6.68
N LYS A 131 -3.27 3.41 -5.94
CA LYS A 131 -2.30 2.46 -6.55
C LYS A 131 -3.01 1.38 -7.36
N SER A 132 -4.14 0.87 -6.89
CA SER A 132 -4.97 -0.10 -7.63
C SER A 132 -5.54 0.48 -8.94
N ILE A 133 -5.97 1.74 -8.95
CA ILE A 133 -6.38 2.44 -10.19
C ILE A 133 -5.19 2.58 -11.15
N LEU A 134 -4.00 2.85 -10.62
CA LEU A 134 -2.78 2.99 -11.43
C LEU A 134 -2.37 1.68 -12.10
N LEU A 135 -2.76 0.51 -11.60
CA LEU A 135 -2.47 -0.78 -12.24
C LEU A 135 -3.31 -1.05 -13.50
N CYS A 136 -4.50 -0.48 -13.57
CA CYS A 136 -5.48 -0.84 -14.60
C CYS A 136 -5.05 -0.35 -15.98
N ASN A 137 -5.06 -1.21 -17.01
CA ASN A 137 -4.79 -0.89 -18.41
C ASN A 137 -3.47 -0.13 -18.67
N CYS A 138 -2.38 -0.53 -18.03
CA CYS A 138 -1.04 -0.06 -18.38
C CYS A 138 0.04 -1.07 -18.01
N SER A 139 1.25 -0.87 -18.55
CA SER A 139 2.41 -1.66 -18.17
C SER A 139 2.83 -1.35 -16.73
N TRP A 140 3.49 -2.33 -16.10
CA TRP A 140 4.02 -2.17 -14.74
C TRP A 140 4.92 -0.94 -14.60
N LYS A 141 5.83 -0.72 -15.56
CA LYS A 141 6.69 0.47 -15.60
C LYS A 141 5.88 1.77 -15.56
N ARG A 142 4.80 1.87 -16.34
CA ARG A 142 3.94 3.05 -16.34
C ARG A 142 3.24 3.24 -14.99
N SER A 143 2.82 2.16 -14.33
CA SER A 143 2.24 2.22 -12.98
C SER A 143 3.25 2.79 -11.96
N LEU A 144 4.50 2.35 -12.03
CA LEU A 144 5.60 2.88 -11.20
C LEU A 144 5.86 4.36 -11.46
N ASP A 145 5.93 4.77 -12.74
CA ASP A 145 6.16 6.15 -13.14
C ASP A 145 5.05 7.09 -12.65
N MET A 146 3.78 6.68 -12.79
CA MET A 146 2.64 7.45 -12.29
C MET A 146 2.65 7.60 -10.76
N ALA A 147 2.96 6.52 -10.02
CA ALA A 147 3.07 6.56 -8.56
C ALA A 147 4.21 7.48 -8.10
N ARG A 148 5.36 7.41 -8.77
CA ARG A 148 6.50 8.30 -8.52
C ARG A 148 6.12 9.76 -8.79
N ALA A 149 5.44 10.04 -9.90
CA ALA A 149 5.04 11.39 -10.25
C ALA A 149 4.06 12.01 -9.23
N LEU A 150 3.12 11.22 -8.70
CA LEU A 150 2.25 11.66 -7.59
C LEU A 150 3.05 12.02 -6.32
N CYS A 151 4.06 11.23 -5.98
CA CYS A 151 4.92 11.51 -4.83
C CYS A 151 5.85 12.72 -5.06
N LEU A 152 6.30 12.96 -6.29
CA LEU A 152 7.06 14.17 -6.66
C LEU A 152 6.16 15.41 -6.69
N LEU A 153 4.86 15.24 -6.91
CA LEU A 153 3.90 16.32 -6.87
C LEU A 153 3.66 16.77 -5.42
N GLN A 154 3.49 15.84 -4.47
CA GLN A 154 3.08 16.13 -3.08
C GLN A 154 3.87 17.27 -2.40
N PRO A 155 5.21 17.36 -2.45
CA PRO A 155 5.94 18.47 -1.83
C PRO A 155 5.68 19.81 -2.50
N LYS A 156 5.44 19.84 -3.81
CA LYS A 156 5.11 21.07 -4.54
C LYS A 156 3.81 21.66 -4.00
N ILE A 157 2.87 20.78 -3.69
CA ILE A 157 1.58 21.22 -3.20
C ILE A 157 1.61 21.54 -1.69
N ALA A 158 2.48 20.89 -0.90
CA ALA A 158 2.73 21.26 0.49
C ALA A 158 3.40 22.65 0.66
N LEU A 159 4.21 23.09 -0.32
CA LEU A 159 4.90 24.39 -0.30
C LEU A 159 3.97 25.57 -0.64
N ASP A 160 2.95 25.36 -1.45
CA ASP A 160 2.05 26.45 -1.89
C ASP A 160 0.95 26.78 -0.86
N GLY A 161 0.65 25.87 0.08
CA GLY A 161 -0.33 26.09 1.15
C GLY A 161 0.19 26.93 2.33
N ASN A 162 1.52 27.04 2.51
CA ASN A 162 2.15 27.69 3.66
C ASN A 162 3.40 28.51 3.23
N ALA A 163 3.16 29.74 2.74
CA ALA A 163 4.11 30.85 2.54
C ALA A 163 5.25 30.65 1.50
N ARG A 164 5.55 31.63 0.64
CA ARG A 164 6.30 32.88 0.95
C ARG A 164 7.47 32.78 1.97
N LEU A 165 7.85 31.60 2.46
CA LEU A 165 9.07 31.42 3.24
C LEU A 165 10.15 30.84 2.33
N LYS A 166 10.99 31.74 1.82
CA LYS A 166 12.24 31.46 1.12
C LYS A 166 13.11 30.49 1.93
N ARG A 167 12.96 29.18 1.73
CA ARG A 167 14.04 28.22 2.00
C ARG A 167 14.92 28.16 0.77
N LYS A 168 16.14 28.67 0.92
CA LYS A 168 17.25 28.51 -0.03
C LYS A 168 17.46 27.00 -0.22
N ARG A 169 16.98 26.45 -1.34
CA ARG A 169 17.21 25.04 -1.69
C ARG A 169 18.71 24.83 -1.87
N SER A 170 19.28 23.88 -1.14
CA SER A 170 20.50 23.21 -1.57
C SER A 170 20.19 22.47 -2.87
N LYS A 171 21.10 22.54 -3.83
CA LYS A 171 20.96 22.03 -5.21
C LYS A 171 20.99 20.49 -5.29
N CYS A 172 20.63 19.78 -4.23
CA CYS A 172 20.80 18.33 -4.16
C CYS A 172 19.77 17.68 -3.20
N SER A 173 18.59 17.34 -3.72
CA SER A 173 17.93 16.07 -3.42
C SER A 173 16.71 15.89 -4.32
N ASP A 174 16.65 14.75 -5.00
CA ASP A 174 15.42 14.14 -5.49
C ASP A 174 14.56 13.71 -4.29
N ASP A 175 14.16 14.66 -3.43
CA ASP A 175 13.41 14.35 -2.22
C ASP A 175 11.97 14.02 -2.60
N ILE A 176 11.75 12.73 -2.86
CA ILE A 176 10.44 12.19 -3.16
C ILE A 176 9.54 12.39 -1.94
N GLY A 177 8.44 13.11 -2.13
CA GLY A 177 7.46 13.31 -1.09
C GLY A 177 6.73 12.03 -0.73
N ASN A 178 5.81 12.16 0.22
CA ASN A 178 4.90 11.05 0.52
C ASN A 178 3.84 10.92 -0.57
N PHE A 179 3.12 9.80 -0.59
CA PHE A 179 1.98 9.65 -1.48
C PHE A 179 0.88 10.65 -1.08
N PRO A 180 0.29 11.42 -2.01
CA PRO A 180 -0.69 12.45 -1.66
C PRO A 180 -1.93 11.82 -1.00
N SER A 181 -2.37 12.40 0.12
CA SER A 181 -3.65 12.09 0.74
C SER A 181 -4.81 12.73 -0.02
N TRP A 182 -6.02 12.25 0.25
CA TRP A 182 -7.23 12.88 -0.29
C TRP A 182 -7.43 14.31 0.23
N LYS A 183 -7.08 14.58 1.52
CA LYS A 183 -7.15 15.91 2.13
C LYS A 183 -6.27 16.90 1.38
N GLU A 184 -5.03 16.48 1.15
CA GLU A 184 -4.06 17.17 0.32
C GLU A 184 -4.67 17.48 -1.05
N LEU A 185 -5.04 16.46 -1.83
CA LEU A 185 -5.56 16.65 -3.19
C LEU A 185 -6.75 17.62 -3.29
N LEU A 186 -7.63 17.66 -2.28
CA LEU A 186 -8.81 18.52 -2.27
C LEU A 186 -8.59 19.90 -1.65
N ALA A 187 -7.59 20.08 -0.78
CA ALA A 187 -7.29 21.37 -0.18
C ALA A 187 -6.80 22.40 -1.22
N TRP A 188 -6.35 21.93 -2.38
CA TRP A 188 -5.76 22.77 -3.41
C TRP A 188 -6.74 23.02 -4.56
N SER A 189 -7.29 24.24 -4.59
CA SER A 189 -8.34 24.63 -5.54
C SER A 189 -7.94 24.54 -7.02
N TRP A 190 -6.65 24.58 -7.36
CA TRP A 190 -6.13 24.44 -8.73
C TRP A 190 -5.83 23.00 -9.15
N VAL A 191 -5.90 22.03 -8.23
CA VAL A 191 -5.69 20.62 -8.56
C VAL A 191 -6.98 20.08 -9.19
N ASP A 192 -7.01 20.09 -10.51
CA ASP A 192 -8.04 19.45 -11.31
C ASP A 192 -7.48 18.23 -12.08
N ASP A 193 -8.35 17.58 -12.84
CA ASP A 193 -7.97 16.39 -13.61
C ASP A 193 -6.91 16.72 -14.67
N LYS A 194 -7.03 17.86 -15.35
CA LYS A 194 -6.06 18.37 -16.33
C LYS A 194 -4.68 18.60 -15.70
N TYR A 195 -4.64 19.14 -14.49
CA TYR A 195 -3.40 19.36 -13.76
C TYR A 195 -2.74 18.04 -13.41
N LEU A 196 -3.48 17.06 -12.87
CA LEU A 196 -2.94 15.72 -12.59
C LEU A 196 -2.48 15.01 -13.87
N ILE A 197 -3.21 15.14 -14.98
CA ILE A 197 -2.78 14.61 -16.28
C ILE A 197 -1.45 15.22 -16.69
N LYS A 198 -1.33 16.55 -16.62
CA LYS A 198 -0.12 17.27 -17.03
C LYS A 198 1.09 16.97 -16.14
N GLN A 199 0.89 16.94 -14.82
CA GLN A 199 1.99 16.79 -13.86
C GLN A 199 2.37 15.34 -13.58
N CYS A 200 1.40 14.42 -13.59
CA CYS A 200 1.58 13.04 -13.17
C CYS A 200 1.39 12.01 -14.28
N ASN A 201 1.00 12.44 -15.48
CA ASN A 201 0.77 11.58 -16.65
C ASN A 201 -0.21 10.41 -16.36
N VAL A 202 -1.18 10.64 -15.48
CA VAL A 202 -2.15 9.61 -15.04
C VAL A 202 -3.28 9.38 -16.06
N GLY A 203 -3.41 10.26 -17.05
CA GLY A 203 -4.43 10.18 -18.10
C GLY A 203 -5.85 10.20 -17.53
N TYR A 204 -6.75 9.37 -18.08
CA TYR A 204 -8.15 9.28 -17.66
C TYR A 204 -8.35 8.90 -16.17
N ARG A 205 -7.29 8.41 -15.50
CA ARG A 205 -7.32 8.05 -14.07
C ARG A 205 -7.41 9.29 -13.17
N ALA A 206 -6.99 10.47 -13.64
CA ALA A 206 -7.05 11.71 -12.86
C ALA A 206 -8.45 11.97 -12.29
N ALA A 207 -9.48 11.93 -13.15
CA ALA A 207 -10.86 12.12 -12.73
C ALA A 207 -11.32 11.07 -11.69
N ARG A 208 -10.78 9.86 -11.74
CA ARG A 208 -11.11 8.75 -10.80
C ARG A 208 -10.46 8.96 -9.44
N ILE A 209 -9.22 9.45 -9.44
CA ILE A 209 -8.49 9.79 -8.21
C ILE A 209 -9.19 10.93 -7.49
N LEU A 210 -9.59 11.99 -8.21
CA LEU A 210 -10.32 13.10 -7.63
C LEU A 210 -11.72 12.69 -7.15
N GLN A 211 -12.44 11.86 -7.92
CA GLN A 211 -13.72 11.30 -7.48
C GLN A 211 -13.56 10.52 -6.16
N LEU A 212 -12.53 9.67 -6.05
CA LEU A 212 -12.25 8.93 -4.82
C LEU A 212 -11.97 9.88 -3.65
N ALA A 213 -11.17 10.93 -3.87
CA ALA A 213 -10.88 11.93 -2.85
C ALA A 213 -12.15 12.64 -2.37
N THR A 214 -13.04 13.03 -3.29
CA THR A 214 -14.33 13.66 -2.98
C THR A 214 -15.22 12.73 -2.14
N MET A 215 -15.25 11.43 -2.41
CA MET A 215 -16.00 10.46 -1.61
C MET A 215 -15.50 10.38 -0.16
N PHE A 216 -14.19 10.55 0.07
CA PHE A 216 -13.65 10.67 1.43
C PHE A 216 -14.11 11.96 2.10
N ALA A 217 -14.03 13.09 1.40
CA ALA A 217 -14.46 14.39 1.94
C ALA A 217 -15.97 14.45 2.25
N GLN A 218 -16.80 13.76 1.48
CA GLN A 218 -18.25 13.70 1.68
C GLN A 218 -18.67 12.66 2.74
N GLY A 219 -17.73 11.85 3.25
CA GLY A 219 -18.02 10.81 4.23
C GLY A 219 -18.63 9.54 3.64
N ASP A 220 -18.68 9.41 2.31
CA ASP A 220 -19.06 8.16 1.66
C ASP A 220 -18.04 7.05 1.96
N LEU A 221 -16.76 7.38 1.97
CA LEU A 221 -15.70 6.49 2.43
C LEU A 221 -15.08 7.11 3.68
N ARG A 222 -15.23 6.43 4.80
CA ARG A 222 -14.73 6.89 6.09
C ARG A 222 -13.56 6.05 6.56
N GLU A 223 -12.48 6.71 6.93
CA GLU A 223 -11.25 6.06 7.40
C GLU A 223 -11.51 5.19 8.64
N ASP A 224 -12.33 5.66 9.58
CA ASP A 224 -12.66 4.91 10.80
C ASP A 224 -13.50 3.65 10.53
N HIS A 225 -14.43 3.71 9.57
CA HIS A 225 -15.20 2.54 9.14
C HIS A 225 -14.32 1.52 8.43
N ILE A 226 -13.38 1.98 7.59
CA ILE A 226 -12.44 1.10 6.89
C ILE A 226 -11.47 0.47 7.89
N ALA A 227 -10.93 1.22 8.85
CA ALA A 227 -10.06 0.68 9.89
C ALA A 227 -10.77 -0.40 10.73
N LYS A 228 -12.04 -0.19 11.09
CA LYS A 228 -12.88 -1.20 11.75
C LYS A 228 -13.09 -2.43 10.88
N LEU A 229 -13.37 -2.24 9.59
CA LEU A 229 -13.54 -3.33 8.63
C LEU A 229 -12.26 -4.17 8.50
N GLU A 230 -11.09 -3.54 8.43
CA GLU A 230 -9.80 -4.22 8.34
C GLU A 230 -9.49 -5.11 9.54
N GLN A 231 -10.17 -4.91 10.68
CA GLN A 231 -10.10 -5.76 11.88
C GLN A 231 -11.27 -6.77 11.98
N SER A 232 -12.26 -6.67 11.10
CA SER A 232 -13.46 -7.53 11.10
C SER A 232 -13.20 -8.87 10.42
N SER A 233 -13.83 -9.94 10.92
CA SER A 233 -13.88 -11.24 10.24
C SER A 233 -15.18 -11.46 9.45
N ASP A 234 -16.11 -10.50 9.46
CA ASP A 234 -17.42 -10.63 8.82
C ASP A 234 -17.31 -10.45 7.28
N PRO A 235 -17.56 -11.49 6.48
CA PRO A 235 -17.51 -11.39 5.01
C PRO A 235 -18.56 -10.44 4.44
N THR A 236 -19.69 -10.23 5.12
CA THR A 236 -20.81 -9.40 4.65
C THR A 236 -20.42 -7.93 4.59
N SER A 237 -19.68 -7.47 5.60
CA SER A 237 -19.12 -6.12 5.65
C SER A 237 -18.13 -5.85 4.50
N PHE A 238 -17.30 -6.83 4.15
CA PHE A 238 -16.39 -6.74 2.99
C PHE A 238 -17.15 -6.71 1.66
N GLU A 239 -18.18 -7.55 1.50
CA GLU A 239 -19.00 -7.55 0.29
C GLU A 239 -19.75 -6.23 0.11
N THR A 240 -20.22 -5.63 1.21
CA THR A 240 -20.85 -4.30 1.19
C THR A 240 -19.88 -3.22 0.67
N LEU A 241 -18.63 -3.22 1.14
CA LEU A 241 -17.60 -2.33 0.62
C LEU A 241 -17.33 -2.60 -0.87
N TYR A 242 -17.19 -3.86 -1.26
CA TYR A 242 -16.95 -4.24 -2.65
C TYR A 242 -18.05 -3.74 -3.60
N GLN A 243 -19.32 -3.95 -3.24
CA GLN A 243 -20.46 -3.46 -4.01
C GLN A 243 -20.51 -1.93 -4.07
N LYS A 244 -20.12 -1.25 -2.99
CA LYS A 244 -19.99 0.22 -2.98
C LYS A 244 -18.90 0.68 -3.95
N LEU A 245 -17.73 0.04 -3.95
CA LEU A 245 -16.62 0.38 -4.83
C LEU A 245 -16.96 0.12 -6.30
N LEU A 246 -17.62 -0.99 -6.63
CA LEU A 246 -18.03 -1.32 -8.01
C LEU A 246 -18.95 -0.28 -8.65
N LYS A 247 -19.75 0.44 -7.85
CA LYS A 247 -20.63 1.51 -8.34
C LYS A 247 -19.86 2.77 -8.77
N ILE A 248 -18.59 2.88 -8.39
CA ILE A 248 -17.75 4.01 -8.77
C ILE A 248 -17.31 3.81 -10.22
N LYS A 249 -17.69 4.73 -11.11
CA LYS A 249 -17.27 4.68 -12.51
C LYS A 249 -15.74 4.59 -12.57
N GLY A 250 -15.21 3.57 -13.24
CA GLY A 250 -13.77 3.28 -13.36
C GLY A 250 -13.19 2.31 -12.33
N PHE A 251 -13.99 1.87 -11.36
CA PHE A 251 -13.64 0.81 -10.41
C PHE A 251 -14.26 -0.51 -10.90
N GLY A 252 -13.59 -1.12 -11.88
CA GLY A 252 -13.97 -2.46 -12.35
C GLY A 252 -13.54 -3.57 -11.37
N PRO A 253 -13.95 -4.82 -11.63
CA PRO A 253 -13.63 -5.96 -10.76
C PRO A 253 -12.15 -6.10 -10.42
N PHE A 254 -11.24 -5.86 -11.37
CA PHE A 254 -9.79 -5.92 -11.14
C PHE A 254 -9.32 -4.90 -10.08
N VAL A 255 -9.74 -3.64 -10.20
CA VAL A 255 -9.38 -2.57 -9.25
C VAL A 255 -9.97 -2.87 -7.88
N CYS A 256 -11.26 -3.24 -7.84
CA CYS A 256 -11.93 -3.58 -6.59
C CYS A 256 -11.27 -4.77 -5.89
N SER A 257 -10.93 -5.85 -6.61
CA SER A 257 -10.25 -7.01 -6.02
C SER A 257 -8.88 -6.66 -5.44
N ASN A 258 -8.10 -5.79 -6.10
CA ASN A 258 -6.83 -5.29 -5.53
C ASN A 258 -7.07 -4.53 -4.21
N ILE A 259 -8.10 -3.69 -4.16
CA ILE A 259 -8.49 -2.97 -2.94
C ILE A 259 -8.94 -3.95 -1.85
N MET A 260 -9.76 -4.94 -2.20
CA MET A 260 -10.27 -5.95 -1.27
C MET A 260 -9.12 -6.75 -0.64
N MET A 261 -8.15 -7.16 -1.44
CA MET A 261 -6.92 -7.78 -0.95
C MET A 261 -6.18 -6.86 0.03
N CYS A 262 -6.06 -5.57 -0.27
CA CYS A 262 -5.42 -4.59 0.63
C CYS A 262 -6.18 -4.36 1.95
N VAL A 263 -7.49 -4.55 2.01
CA VAL A 263 -8.24 -4.51 3.29
C VAL A 263 -8.27 -5.86 4.01
N GLY A 264 -7.61 -6.89 3.48
CA GLY A 264 -7.52 -8.22 4.10
C GLY A 264 -8.69 -9.14 3.77
N PHE A 265 -9.32 -8.95 2.61
CA PHE A 265 -10.36 -9.83 2.08
C PHE A 265 -9.86 -10.58 0.84
N TYR A 266 -9.42 -11.81 1.05
CA TYR A 266 -8.71 -12.61 0.04
C TYR A 266 -9.61 -13.50 -0.83
N ARG A 267 -10.94 -13.46 -0.66
CA ARG A 267 -11.89 -14.26 -1.46
C ARG A 267 -12.03 -13.77 -2.91
N ARG A 268 -11.49 -12.60 -3.23
CA ARG A 268 -11.49 -12.04 -4.59
C ARG A 268 -10.07 -11.83 -5.05
N ILE A 269 -9.67 -12.57 -6.07
CA ILE A 269 -8.31 -12.50 -6.61
C ILE A 269 -8.29 -11.43 -7.71
N PRO A 270 -7.37 -10.44 -7.64
CA PRO A 270 -7.15 -9.52 -8.73
C PRO A 270 -6.49 -10.27 -9.90
N SER A 271 -7.28 -10.58 -10.93
CA SER A 271 -6.81 -11.28 -12.12
C SER A 271 -6.77 -10.33 -13.32
N ASP A 272 -5.60 -10.20 -13.93
CA ASP A 272 -5.39 -9.50 -15.20
C ASP A 272 -4.93 -10.46 -16.31
N SER A 273 -4.62 -9.90 -17.48
CA SER A 273 -4.15 -10.68 -18.63
C SER A 273 -2.86 -11.45 -18.33
N GLU A 274 -1.96 -10.90 -17.52
CA GLU A 274 -0.69 -11.56 -17.16
C GLU A 274 -0.90 -12.69 -16.16
N THR A 275 -1.81 -12.51 -15.19
CA THR A 275 -2.24 -13.55 -14.26
C THR A 275 -2.83 -14.73 -15.01
N ILE A 276 -3.75 -14.46 -15.96
CA ILE A 276 -4.36 -15.50 -16.80
C ILE A 276 -3.29 -16.17 -17.67
N ARG A 277 -2.35 -15.42 -18.26
CA ARG A 277 -1.25 -15.97 -19.06
C ARG A 277 -0.37 -16.92 -18.23
N HIS A 278 0.01 -16.52 -17.03
CA HIS A 278 0.83 -17.35 -16.14
C HIS A 278 0.10 -18.60 -15.65
N LEU A 279 -1.17 -18.49 -15.26
CA LEU A 279 -1.97 -19.65 -14.86
C LEU A 279 -2.09 -20.66 -16.00
N LYS A 280 -2.29 -20.19 -17.24
CA LYS A 280 -2.26 -21.08 -18.42
C LYS A 280 -0.91 -21.79 -18.53
N GLN A 281 0.22 -21.08 -18.43
CA GLN A 281 1.55 -21.72 -18.51
C GLN A 281 1.77 -22.80 -17.45
N VAL A 282 1.35 -22.56 -16.21
CA VAL A 282 1.50 -23.54 -15.11
C VAL A 282 0.57 -24.74 -15.31
N VAL A 283 -0.70 -24.52 -15.66
CA VAL A 283 -1.66 -25.60 -15.91
C VAL A 283 -1.25 -26.46 -17.11
N PHE A 284 -0.79 -25.84 -18.20
CA PHE A 284 -0.26 -26.57 -19.36
C PHE A 284 0.99 -27.37 -19.00
N SER A 285 1.89 -26.84 -18.17
CA SER A 285 3.08 -27.57 -17.72
C SER A 285 2.72 -28.76 -16.83
N PHE A 286 1.72 -28.62 -15.95
CA PHE A 286 1.21 -29.73 -15.13
C PHE A 286 0.56 -30.83 -15.99
N PHE A 287 -0.20 -30.44 -17.02
CA PHE A 287 -0.81 -31.38 -17.96
C PHE A 287 0.24 -32.14 -18.78
N PHE A 288 1.30 -31.48 -19.23
CA PHE A 288 2.40 -32.12 -19.97
C PHE A 288 3.19 -33.11 -19.09
N PHE A 289 3.42 -32.75 -17.83
CA PHE A 289 4.09 -33.61 -16.86
C PHE A 289 3.26 -34.86 -16.54
N LEU A 290 1.93 -34.72 -16.43
CA LEU A 290 1.00 -35.84 -16.29
C LEU A 290 0.99 -36.73 -17.54
N ILE A 291 0.96 -36.16 -18.75
CA ILE A 291 1.02 -36.95 -19.99
C ILE A 291 2.32 -37.76 -20.08
N GLN A 292 3.47 -37.17 -19.71
CA GLN A 292 4.75 -37.89 -19.68
C GLN A 292 4.81 -38.99 -18.60
N LEU A 293 4.13 -38.81 -17.45
CA LEU A 293 4.00 -39.84 -16.42
C LEU A 293 3.05 -40.99 -16.81
N PHE A 294 2.17 -40.79 -17.80
CA PHE A 294 1.24 -41.81 -18.32
C PHE A 294 1.63 -42.36 -19.71
N THR A 295 2.81 -42.00 -20.24
CA THR A 295 3.32 -42.52 -21.53
C THR A 295 4.65 -43.27 -21.42
N TYR A 296 5.02 -43.72 -20.22
CA TYR A 296 6.08 -44.72 -19.99
C TYR A 296 5.62 -45.80 -19.02
#